data_AF-A0A9E0V850-F1
#
_entry.id   AF-A0A9E0V850-F1
#
_cell.length_a   1.000
_cell.length_b   1.000
_cell.length_c   1.000
_cell.angle_alpha   90.00
_cell.angle_beta   90.00
_cell.angle_gamma   90.00
#
_symmetry.space_group_name_H-M   'P 1'
#
loop_
_entity.id
_entity.type
_entity.pdbx_description
1 polymer ?
#
loop_
_entity_poly.entity_id
_entity_poly.type
_entity_poly.pdbx_seq_one_letter_code
_entity_poly.pdbx_strand_id
1 'polypeptide(L)'
;MKRKIIVISAALLIVAADTVLGWCWSSFLSRQKCLDALLESVPPAERELPPRVDAVFVKSKLVEKYDGGAEAILYHCRNLDGVGENELRLHKTTWKWLIPLYFNRAERRAVFVHLMDFGEGRGLAYGARRYFSKEIGELTEDEAVKLILISRTPGLYADADNAELDRAAADYLKEIEYQAGER
;
A
#
# COMPACT_ATOMS: atom_id res chain seq x y z
N MET A 1 -21.60 -11.12 -43.56
CA MET A 1 -22.14 -11.56 -42.25
C MET A 1 -21.12 -11.45 -41.12
N LYS A 2 -19.92 -12.05 -41.26
CA LYS A 2 -18.84 -12.00 -40.24
C LYS A 2 -18.48 -10.59 -39.73
N ARG A 3 -18.35 -9.60 -40.63
CA ARG A 3 -18.03 -8.20 -40.27
C ARG A 3 -19.08 -7.53 -39.37
N LYS A 4 -20.37 -7.83 -39.58
CA LYS A 4 -21.47 -7.29 -38.75
C LYS A 4 -21.47 -7.92 -37.35
N ILE A 5 -21.19 -9.22 -37.26
CA ILE A 5 -21.06 -9.92 -35.97
C ILE A 5 -19.88 -9.36 -35.18
N ILE A 6 -18.72 -9.15 -35.82
CA ILE A 6 -17.54 -8.57 -35.16
C ILE A 6 -17.84 -7.17 -34.60
N VAL A 7 -18.51 -6.31 -35.37
CA VAL A 7 -18.85 -4.94 -34.93
C VAL A 7 -19.83 -4.96 -33.75
N ILE A 8 -20.84 -5.82 -33.78
CA ILE A 8 -21.82 -5.95 -32.68
C ILE A 8 -21.13 -6.50 -31.43
N SER A 9 -20.29 -7.53 -31.56
CA SER A 9 -19.51 -8.07 -30.45
C SER A 9 -18.55 -7.05 -29.85
N ALA A 10 -17.87 -6.25 -30.68
CA ALA A 10 -16.99 -5.18 -30.21
C ALA A 10 -17.77 -4.08 -29.47
N ALA A 11 -18.92 -3.66 -29.99
CA ALA A 11 -19.77 -2.67 -29.34
C ALA A 11 -20.29 -3.17 -27.97
N LEU A 12 -20.71 -4.44 -27.88
CA LEU A 12 -21.14 -5.04 -26.62
C LEU A 12 -20.00 -5.12 -25.59
N LEU A 13 -18.78 -5.43 -26.03
CA LEU A 13 -17.60 -5.43 -25.16
C LEU A 13 -17.27 -4.03 -24.63
N ILE A 14 -17.38 -3.00 -25.47
CA ILE A 14 -17.16 -1.60 -25.04
C ILE A 14 -18.20 -1.20 -24.00
N VAL A 15 -19.49 -1.46 -24.26
CA VAL A 15 -20.56 -1.14 -23.30
C VAL A 15 -20.34 -1.88 -21.98
N ALA A 16 -19.98 -3.17 -22.02
CA ALA A 16 -19.68 -3.94 -20.81
C ALA A 16 -18.49 -3.35 -20.04
N ALA A 17 -17.42 -2.95 -20.74
CA ALA A 17 -16.26 -2.31 -20.13
C ALA A 17 -16.63 -0.95 -19.49
N ASP A 18 -17.41 -0.12 -20.18
CA ASP A 18 -17.85 1.18 -19.66
C ASP A 18 -18.75 1.03 -18.43
N THR A 19 -19.62 0.02 -18.42
CA THR A 19 -20.48 -0.24 -17.24
C THR A 19 -19.64 -0.64 -16.03
N VAL A 20 -18.63 -1.50 -16.24
CA VAL A 20 -17.72 -1.94 -15.17
C VAL A 20 -16.84 -0.79 -14.67
N LEU A 21 -16.28 0.01 -15.58
CA LEU A 21 -15.47 1.17 -15.22
C LEU A 21 -16.30 2.24 -14.51
N GLY A 22 -17.50 2.53 -14.99
CA GLY A 22 -18.44 3.44 -14.35
C GLY A 22 -18.84 2.98 -12.95
N TRP A 23 -19.10 1.69 -12.77
CA TRP A 23 -19.36 1.12 -11.46
C TRP A 23 -18.14 1.24 -10.52
N CYS A 24 -16.95 0.87 -10.97
CA CYS A 24 -15.73 1.03 -10.18
C CYS A 24 -15.43 2.50 -9.83
N TRP A 25 -15.66 3.42 -10.75
CA TRP A 25 -15.51 4.86 -10.52
C TRP A 25 -16.53 5.37 -9.49
N SER A 26 -17.80 4.97 -9.62
CA SER A 26 -18.83 5.32 -8.62
C SER A 26 -18.50 4.76 -7.24
N SER A 27 -17.94 3.55 -7.18
CA SER A 27 -17.45 2.92 -5.95
C SER A 27 -16.32 3.75 -5.33
N PHE A 28 -15.37 4.23 -6.14
CA PHE A 28 -14.30 5.12 -5.68
C PHE A 28 -14.85 6.45 -5.14
N LEU A 29 -15.74 7.12 -5.90
CA LEU A 29 -16.36 8.38 -5.47
C LEU A 29 -17.14 8.25 -4.16
N SER A 30 -17.86 7.14 -3.97
CA SER A 30 -18.58 6.87 -2.72
C SER A 30 -17.67 6.80 -1.49
N ARG A 31 -16.36 6.63 -1.70
CA ARG A 31 -15.34 6.50 -0.65
C ARG A 31 -14.47 7.73 -0.49
N GLN A 32 -14.70 8.82 -1.22
CA GLN A 32 -13.92 10.06 -1.06
C GLN A 32 -13.84 10.53 0.39
N LYS A 33 -14.96 10.53 1.12
CA LYS A 33 -14.98 10.86 2.56
C LYS A 33 -14.04 9.99 3.41
N CYS A 34 -13.91 8.71 3.07
CA CYS A 34 -12.96 7.83 3.77
C CYS A 34 -11.52 8.18 3.40
N LEU A 35 -11.24 8.45 2.12
CA LEU A 35 -9.91 8.83 1.65
C LEU A 35 -9.45 10.16 2.27
N ASP A 36 -10.36 11.14 2.36
CA ASP A 36 -10.11 12.42 3.03
C ASP A 36 -9.86 12.21 4.52
N ALA A 37 -10.75 11.49 5.21
CA ALA A 37 -10.60 11.20 6.63
C ALA A 37 -9.30 10.42 6.92
N LEU A 38 -8.89 9.53 6.03
CA LEU A 38 -7.65 8.76 6.16
C LEU A 38 -6.42 9.68 6.03
N LEU A 39 -6.42 10.61 5.07
CA LEU A 39 -5.31 11.57 4.95
C LEU A 39 -5.26 12.53 6.15
N GLU A 40 -6.42 12.98 6.61
CA GLU A 40 -6.55 13.81 7.80
C GLU A 40 -6.11 13.08 9.07
N SER A 41 -6.32 11.76 9.17
CA SER A 41 -5.92 10.96 10.32
C SER A 41 -4.42 10.69 10.40
N VAL A 42 -3.67 10.85 9.30
CA VAL A 42 -2.21 10.61 9.31
C VAL A 42 -1.53 11.60 10.26
N PRO A 43 -0.83 11.13 11.32
CA PRO A 43 -0.11 11.99 12.24
C PRO A 43 1.00 12.79 11.53
N PRO A 44 1.35 14.00 12.00
CA PRO A 44 2.42 14.81 11.41
C PRO A 44 3.76 14.06 11.27
N ALA A 45 4.12 13.24 12.26
CA ALA A 45 5.35 12.46 12.25
C ALA A 45 5.43 11.39 11.14
N GLU A 46 4.28 10.99 10.58
CA GLU A 46 4.19 10.02 9.47
C GLU A 46 3.97 10.70 8.12
N ARG A 47 3.55 11.98 8.11
CA ARG A 47 3.47 12.81 6.90
C ARG A 47 4.86 13.20 6.40
N GLU A 48 5.75 13.55 7.31
CA GLU A 48 7.10 14.00 7.03
C GLU A 48 8.12 13.10 7.74
N LEU A 49 8.52 12.03 7.05
CA LEU A 49 9.49 11.09 7.60
C LEU A 49 10.89 11.70 7.66
N PRO A 50 11.69 11.37 8.69
CA PRO A 50 13.11 11.70 8.71
C PRO A 50 13.82 11.18 7.44
N PRO A 51 14.74 11.94 6.82
CA PRO A 51 15.32 11.58 5.52
C PRO A 51 15.91 10.18 5.44
N ARG A 52 16.53 9.68 6.52
CA ARG A 52 17.10 8.33 6.59
C ARG A 52 16.04 7.22 6.58
N VAL A 53 14.93 7.44 7.27
CA VAL A 53 13.79 6.51 7.28
C VAL A 53 13.10 6.58 5.93
N ASP A 54 12.87 7.78 5.40
CA ASP A 54 12.27 7.99 4.09
C ASP A 54 13.06 7.31 2.97
N ALA A 55 14.39 7.37 3.02
CA ALA A 55 15.26 6.73 2.05
C ALA A 55 15.02 5.21 1.95
N VAL A 56 14.71 4.52 3.05
CA VAL A 56 14.38 3.09 3.03
C VAL A 56 13.12 2.83 2.21
N PHE A 57 12.06 3.62 2.43
CA PHE A 57 10.81 3.49 1.67
C PHE A 57 10.96 3.86 0.19
N VAL A 58 11.80 4.85 -0.12
CA VAL A 58 12.11 5.23 -1.51
C VAL A 58 12.92 4.15 -2.22
N LYS A 59 14.01 3.67 -1.60
CA LYS A 59 14.90 2.65 -2.17
C LYS A 59 14.14 1.35 -2.41
N SER A 60 13.33 0.93 -1.44
CA SER A 60 12.56 -0.31 -1.51
C SER A 60 11.44 -0.29 -2.53
N LYS A 61 11.11 0.88 -3.08
CA LYS A 61 10.00 1.09 -4.03
C LYS A 61 8.69 0.48 -3.52
N LEU A 62 8.51 0.37 -2.20
CA LEU A 62 7.34 -0.31 -1.62
C LEU A 62 6.06 0.39 -2.00
N VAL A 63 6.09 1.73 -1.97
CA VAL A 63 4.95 2.53 -2.39
C VAL A 63 4.63 2.20 -3.84
N GLU A 64 5.59 2.04 -4.75
CA GLU A 64 5.30 1.69 -6.15
C GLU A 64 4.92 0.21 -6.36
N LYS A 65 5.61 -0.72 -5.70
CA LYS A 65 5.40 -2.18 -5.79
C LYS A 65 4.02 -2.60 -5.26
N TYR A 66 3.50 -1.86 -4.28
CA TYR A 66 2.17 -2.05 -3.71
C TYR A 66 1.16 -1.00 -4.22
N ASP A 67 1.40 -0.49 -5.43
CA ASP A 67 0.49 0.38 -6.19
C ASP A 67 0.00 1.61 -5.40
N GLY A 68 0.93 2.25 -4.71
CA GLY A 68 0.69 3.43 -3.89
C GLY A 68 0.07 3.13 -2.54
N GLY A 69 0.12 1.88 -2.07
CA GLY A 69 -0.67 1.44 -0.93
C GLY A 69 -2.15 1.27 -1.27
N ALA A 70 -2.54 1.27 -2.56
CA ALA A 70 -3.94 1.17 -2.98
C ALA A 70 -4.64 -0.07 -2.42
N GLU A 71 -3.91 -1.17 -2.25
CA GLU A 71 -4.43 -2.37 -1.62
C GLU A 71 -4.73 -2.13 -0.13
N ALA A 72 -3.77 -1.62 0.65
CA ALA A 72 -3.98 -1.29 2.06
C ALA A 72 -5.12 -0.27 2.25
N ILE A 73 -5.19 0.75 1.40
CA ILE A 73 -6.26 1.76 1.40
C ILE A 73 -7.60 1.11 1.04
N LEU A 74 -7.64 0.20 0.07
CA LEU A 74 -8.86 -0.55 -0.28
C LEU A 74 -9.33 -1.37 0.92
N TYR A 75 -8.44 -2.11 1.59
CA TYR A 75 -8.77 -2.87 2.81
C TYR A 75 -9.21 -1.98 3.97
N HIS A 76 -8.65 -0.76 4.09
CA HIS A 76 -9.02 0.19 5.13
C HIS A 76 -10.39 0.84 4.86
N CYS A 77 -10.59 1.38 3.67
CA CYS A 77 -11.79 2.14 3.33
C CYS A 77 -12.98 1.28 2.91
N ARG A 78 -12.79 -0.04 2.80
CA ARG A 78 -13.85 -0.96 2.46
C ARG A 78 -14.02 -2.00 3.56
N ASN A 79 -15.26 -2.15 4.02
CA ASN A 79 -15.66 -3.39 4.63
C ASN A 79 -15.78 -4.45 3.52
N LEU A 80 -14.86 -5.41 3.47
CA LEU A 80 -14.77 -6.43 2.43
C LEU A 80 -15.64 -7.66 2.70
N ASP A 81 -16.45 -7.63 3.76
CA ASP A 81 -17.39 -8.69 4.07
C ASP A 81 -18.33 -8.97 2.87
N GLY A 82 -18.27 -10.19 2.35
CA GLY A 82 -19.17 -10.68 1.29
C GLY A 82 -18.77 -10.32 -0.16
N VAL A 83 -17.60 -9.73 -0.39
CA VAL A 83 -17.10 -9.41 -1.75
C VAL A 83 -16.45 -10.65 -2.38
N GLY A 84 -16.91 -11.07 -3.56
CA GLY A 84 -16.32 -12.21 -4.28
C GLY A 84 -14.89 -11.92 -4.79
N GLU A 85 -14.06 -12.95 -4.96
CA GLU A 85 -12.65 -12.79 -5.38
C GLU A 85 -12.46 -12.01 -6.69
N ASN A 86 -13.34 -12.25 -7.68
CA ASN A 86 -13.29 -11.56 -8.97
C ASN A 86 -13.62 -10.07 -8.84
N GLU A 87 -14.60 -9.76 -7.99
CA GLU A 87 -14.97 -8.38 -7.68
C GLU A 87 -13.81 -7.67 -6.97
N LEU A 88 -13.21 -8.34 -5.97
CA LEU A 88 -12.03 -7.83 -5.27
C LEU A 88 -10.87 -7.55 -6.24
N ARG A 89 -10.61 -8.44 -7.21
CA ARG A 89 -9.56 -8.25 -8.22
C ARG A 89 -9.82 -7.06 -9.13
N LEU A 90 -11.08 -6.84 -9.53
CA LEU A 90 -11.49 -5.67 -10.30
C LEU A 90 -11.29 -4.39 -9.48
N HIS A 91 -11.71 -4.38 -8.22
CA HIS A 91 -11.49 -3.23 -7.34
C HIS A 91 -10.03 -2.93 -7.09
N LYS A 92 -9.21 -3.95 -6.82
CA LYS A 92 -7.76 -3.78 -6.72
C LYS A 92 -7.26 -3.10 -7.98
N THR A 93 -7.50 -3.67 -9.16
CA THR A 93 -7.06 -3.09 -10.44
C THR A 93 -7.51 -1.64 -10.60
N THR A 94 -8.78 -1.31 -10.39
CA THR A 94 -9.26 0.07 -10.55
C THR A 94 -8.64 1.01 -9.52
N TRP A 95 -8.54 0.62 -8.26
CA TRP A 95 -7.97 1.45 -7.21
C TRP A 95 -6.48 1.71 -7.45
N LYS A 96 -5.73 0.75 -7.99
CA LYS A 96 -4.33 0.96 -8.42
C LYS A 96 -4.20 2.12 -9.42
N TRP A 97 -5.18 2.31 -10.29
CA TRP A 97 -5.20 3.43 -11.25
C TRP A 97 -5.72 4.74 -10.66
N LEU A 98 -6.71 4.68 -9.75
CA LEU A 98 -7.37 5.87 -9.21
C LEU A 98 -6.62 6.51 -8.05
N ILE A 99 -6.00 5.72 -7.18
CA ILE A 99 -5.26 6.22 -6.02
C ILE A 99 -4.14 7.18 -6.43
N PRO A 100 -3.35 6.93 -7.50
CA PRO A 100 -2.35 7.88 -7.94
C PRO A 100 -2.88 9.20 -8.50
N LEU A 101 -4.15 9.23 -8.93
CA LEU A 101 -4.82 10.45 -9.37
C LEU A 101 -5.37 11.27 -8.20
N TYR A 102 -5.64 10.62 -7.07
CA TYR A 102 -6.19 11.24 -5.87
C TYR A 102 -5.10 11.74 -4.92
N PHE A 103 -4.12 10.89 -4.63
CA PHE A 103 -3.02 11.19 -3.74
C PHE A 103 -1.74 11.40 -4.53
N ASN A 104 -1.02 12.49 -4.22
CA ASN A 104 0.33 12.69 -4.70
C ASN A 104 1.29 11.65 -4.07
N ARG A 105 2.53 11.57 -4.57
CA ARG A 105 3.49 10.54 -4.13
C ARG A 105 3.84 10.64 -2.64
N ALA A 106 3.87 11.84 -2.06
CA ALA A 106 4.15 12.03 -0.63
C ALA A 106 2.96 11.57 0.22
N GLU A 107 1.72 11.94 -0.17
CA GLU A 107 0.50 11.51 0.52
C GLU A 107 0.34 9.99 0.49
N ARG A 108 0.57 9.34 -0.66
CA ARG A 108 0.51 7.88 -0.77
C ARG A 108 1.48 7.19 0.19
N ARG A 109 2.67 7.76 0.35
CA ARG A 109 3.68 7.24 1.28
C ARG A 109 3.24 7.45 2.72
N ALA A 110 2.79 8.65 3.07
CA ALA A 110 2.30 8.96 4.41
C ALA A 110 1.17 8.00 4.81
N VAL A 111 0.20 7.78 3.91
CA VAL A 111 -0.90 6.84 4.11
C VAL A 111 -0.39 5.39 4.18
N PHE A 112 0.52 4.97 3.30
CA PHE A 112 1.09 3.62 3.32
C PHE A 112 1.73 3.31 4.68
N VAL A 113 2.54 4.25 5.17
CA VAL A 113 3.27 4.13 6.44
C VAL A 113 2.32 4.16 7.63
N HIS A 114 1.25 4.96 7.55
CA HIS A 114 0.18 5.00 8.55
C HIS A 114 -0.64 3.70 8.62
N LEU A 115 -0.83 3.04 7.47
CA LEU A 115 -1.59 1.79 7.37
C LEU A 115 -0.76 0.54 7.64
N MET A 116 0.55 0.66 7.89
CA MET A 116 1.39 -0.46 8.29
C MET A 116 0.80 -1.15 9.53
N ASP A 117 0.41 -2.41 9.37
CA ASP A 117 -0.20 -3.22 10.42
C ASP A 117 0.88 -3.98 11.19
N PHE A 118 0.82 -3.93 12.52
CA PHE A 118 1.72 -4.64 13.44
C PHE A 118 0.94 -5.63 14.34
N GLY A 119 -0.26 -6.02 13.93
CA GLY A 119 -1.13 -6.98 14.63
C GLY A 119 -1.93 -6.36 15.76
N GLU A 120 -1.24 -5.73 16.73
CA GLU A 120 -1.86 -5.07 17.89
C GLU A 120 -2.15 -3.57 17.65
N GLY A 121 -1.61 -3.01 16.58
CA GLY A 121 -1.74 -1.59 16.26
C GLY A 121 -1.24 -1.27 14.85
N ARG A 122 -1.41 0.00 14.43
CA ARG A 122 -1.07 0.47 13.09
C ARG A 122 -0.25 1.75 13.12
N GLY A 123 0.50 1.96 12.04
CA GLY A 123 1.32 3.14 11.81
C GLY A 123 2.77 2.92 12.23
N LEU A 124 3.69 3.54 11.50
CA LEU A 124 5.12 3.43 11.79
C LEU A 124 5.48 3.99 13.18
N ALA A 125 4.78 5.02 13.66
CA ALA A 125 4.97 5.53 15.01
C ALA A 125 4.64 4.47 16.07
N TYR A 126 3.58 3.69 15.83
CA TYR A 126 3.23 2.55 16.69
C TYR A 126 4.34 1.50 16.65
N GLY A 127 4.78 1.09 15.46
CA GLY A 127 5.85 0.11 15.29
C GLY A 127 7.16 0.54 15.97
N ALA A 128 7.57 1.79 15.77
CA ALA A 128 8.78 2.36 16.37
C ALA A 128 8.78 2.23 17.91
N ARG A 129 7.66 2.62 18.53
CA ARG A 129 7.50 2.51 19.99
C ARG A 129 7.41 1.07 20.45
N ARG A 130 6.63 0.23 19.76
CA ARG A 130 6.35 -1.16 20.17
C ARG A 130 7.57 -2.07 20.09
N TYR A 131 8.40 -1.92 19.07
CA TYR A 131 9.52 -2.84 18.81
C TYR A 131 10.88 -2.27 19.20
N PHE A 132 11.03 -0.95 19.23
CA PHE A 132 12.33 -0.32 19.52
C PHE A 132 12.29 0.68 20.67
N SER A 133 11.12 0.94 21.27
CA SER A 133 10.94 1.97 22.31
C SER A 133 11.45 3.34 21.86
N LYS A 134 11.24 3.66 20.58
CA LYS A 134 11.75 4.88 19.91
C LYS A 134 10.62 5.66 19.25
N GLU A 135 10.85 6.95 19.06
CA GLU A 135 10.09 7.75 18.11
C GLU A 135 10.63 7.55 16.68
N ILE A 136 9.82 7.86 15.66
CA ILE A 136 10.22 7.71 14.24
C ILE A 136 11.53 8.46 13.96
N GLY A 137 11.69 9.64 14.56
CA GLY A 137 12.88 10.48 14.49
C GLY A 137 14.16 9.86 15.03
N GLU A 138 14.09 8.73 15.72
CA GLU A 138 15.20 8.03 16.38
C GLU A 138 15.52 6.68 15.73
N LEU A 139 14.69 6.21 14.79
CA LEU A 139 14.92 4.97 14.07
C LEU A 139 16.16 5.03 13.20
N THR A 140 16.95 3.95 13.18
CA THR A 140 18.00 3.73 12.18
C THR A 140 17.41 3.21 10.86
N GLU A 141 18.22 3.15 9.79
CA GLU A 141 17.78 2.53 8.52
C GLU A 141 17.42 1.04 8.73
N ASP A 142 18.25 0.30 9.45
CA ASP A 142 18.01 -1.12 9.78
C ASP A 142 16.72 -1.33 10.57
N GLU A 143 16.43 -0.46 11.55
CA GLU A 143 15.20 -0.54 12.32
C GLU A 143 13.98 -0.25 11.46
N ALA A 144 14.05 0.75 10.57
CA ALA A 144 12.98 1.02 9.62
C ALA A 144 12.73 -0.17 8.67
N VAL A 145 13.79 -0.85 8.22
CA VAL A 145 13.68 -2.10 7.44
C VAL A 145 12.99 -3.20 8.23
N LYS A 146 13.36 -3.42 9.49
CA LYS A 146 12.72 -4.42 10.34
C LYS A 146 11.24 -4.12 10.54
N LEU A 147 10.86 -2.86 10.74
CA LEU A 147 9.44 -2.47 10.85
C LEU A 147 8.67 -2.77 9.56
N ILE A 148 9.29 -2.57 8.38
CA ILE A 148 8.70 -2.99 7.10
C ILE A 148 8.47 -4.50 7.08
N LEU A 149 9.45 -5.30 7.48
CA LEU A 149 9.33 -6.77 7.48
C LEU A 149 8.24 -7.25 8.44
N ILE A 150 8.25 -6.73 9.66
CA ILE A 150 7.23 -7.04 10.67
C ILE A 150 5.86 -6.69 10.12
N SER A 151 5.70 -5.51 9.54
CA SER A 151 4.38 -5.09 9.08
C SER A 151 3.85 -5.91 7.89
N ARG A 152 4.74 -6.39 7.02
CA ARG A 152 4.36 -7.20 5.87
C ARG A 152 3.95 -8.61 6.25
N THR A 153 4.56 -9.16 7.30
CA THR A 153 4.27 -10.51 7.76
C THR A 153 4.22 -10.54 9.29
N PRO A 154 3.22 -9.91 9.94
CA PRO A 154 3.17 -9.83 11.40
C PRO A 154 3.19 -11.21 12.05
N GLY A 155 2.48 -12.17 11.47
CA GLY A 155 2.45 -13.55 11.98
C GLY A 155 3.78 -14.32 11.89
N LEU A 156 4.78 -13.81 11.15
CA LEU A 156 6.11 -14.42 11.08
C LEU A 156 7.12 -13.67 11.95
N TYR A 157 7.05 -12.34 11.98
CA TYR A 157 8.12 -11.50 12.50
C TYR A 157 7.77 -10.69 13.75
N ALA A 158 6.50 -10.64 14.19
CA ALA A 158 6.12 -9.87 15.37
C ALA A 158 6.77 -10.41 16.66
N ASP A 159 6.99 -11.72 16.74
CA ASP A 159 7.61 -12.38 17.91
C ASP A 159 8.98 -12.99 17.58
N ALA A 160 9.52 -12.71 16.39
CA ALA A 160 10.83 -13.20 15.99
C ALA A 160 11.94 -12.61 16.87
N ASP A 161 12.98 -13.40 17.13
CA ASP A 161 14.15 -12.87 17.83
C ASP A 161 14.92 -11.87 16.96
N ASN A 162 15.78 -11.08 17.60
CA ASN A 162 16.56 -10.06 16.89
C ASN A 162 17.49 -10.65 15.84
N ALA A 163 18.03 -11.86 16.03
CA ALA A 163 18.97 -12.47 15.09
C ALA A 163 18.28 -12.97 13.82
N GLU A 164 17.03 -13.44 13.92
CA GLU A 164 16.19 -13.74 12.77
C GLU A 164 15.80 -12.48 12.01
N LEU A 165 15.37 -11.44 12.72
CA LEU A 165 15.05 -10.13 12.11
C LEU A 165 16.26 -9.49 11.44
N ASP A 166 17.44 -9.57 12.04
CA ASP A 166 18.70 -9.07 11.47
C ASP A 166 19.02 -9.77 10.15
N ARG A 167 18.89 -11.10 10.11
CA ARG A 167 19.12 -11.87 8.88
C ARG A 167 18.11 -11.50 7.79
N ALA A 168 16.83 -11.46 8.13
CA ALA A 168 15.78 -11.09 7.19
C ALA A 168 15.95 -9.65 6.68
N ALA A 169 16.34 -8.71 7.54
CA ALA A 169 16.63 -7.33 7.17
C ALA A 169 17.82 -7.23 6.21
N ALA A 170 18.89 -7.96 6.48
CA ALA A 170 20.06 -8.01 5.61
C ALA A 170 19.73 -8.58 4.23
N ASP A 171 18.94 -9.66 4.16
CA ASP A 171 18.52 -10.24 2.88
C ASP A 171 17.58 -9.32 2.11
N TYR A 172 16.67 -8.63 2.81
CA TYR A 172 15.78 -7.66 2.19
C TYR A 172 16.53 -6.42 1.67
N LEU A 173 17.53 -5.92 2.41
CA LEU A 173 18.39 -4.83 1.94
C LEU A 173 19.13 -5.20 0.65
N LYS A 174 19.67 -6.42 0.55
CA LYS A 174 20.29 -6.91 -0.69
C LYS A 174 19.30 -6.97 -1.85
N GLU A 175 18.06 -7.39 -1.61
CA GLU A 175 17.01 -7.38 -2.64
C GLU A 175 16.74 -5.95 -3.13
N ILE A 176 16.65 -4.99 -2.20
CA ILE A 176 16.43 -3.57 -2.52
C ILE A 176 17.59 -3.01 -3.36
N GLU A 177 18.84 -3.28 -2.95
CA GLU A 177 20.04 -2.81 -3.63
C GLU A 177 20.15 -3.40 -5.04
N TYR A 178 19.87 -4.70 -5.19
CA TYR A 178 19.82 -5.37 -6.49
C TYR A 178 18.80 -4.70 -7.42
N GLN A 179 17.58 -4.46 -6.93
CA GLN A 179 16.52 -3.79 -7.69
C GLN A 179 16.80 -2.31 -7.99
N ALA A 180 17.74 -1.69 -7.27
CA ALA A 180 18.20 -0.33 -7.52
C ALA A 180 19.33 -0.30 -8.58
N GLY A 181 20.15 -1.35 -8.66
CA GLY A 181 21.31 -1.48 -9.55
C GLY A 181 21.04 -2.02 -10.95
N GLU A 182 19.89 -2.65 -11.22
CA GLU A 182 19.47 -3.08 -12.58
C GLU A 182 19.03 -1.91 -13.49
N ARG A 183 19.80 -0.82 -13.52
CA ARG A 183 19.53 0.36 -14.37
C ARG A 183 20.63 0.61 -15.38
#